data_AF-A0A5Q0UI18-F1
#
_entry.id   AF-A0A5Q0UI18-F1
#
_cell.length_a   1.000
_cell.length_b   1.000
_cell.length_c   1.000
_cell.angle_alpha   90.00
_cell.angle_beta   90.00
_cell.angle_gamma   90.00
#
_symmetry.space_group_name_H-M   'P 1'
#
loop_
_entity.id
_entity.type
_entity.pdbx_description
1 polymer ?
#
loop_
_entity_poly.entity_id
_entity_poly.type
_entity_poly.pdbx_seq_one_letter_code
_entity_poly.pdbx_strand_id
1 'polypeptide(L)'
;MPQDLCVCDSIAREDQQITVKLDSRSYNKEMTVVTGLDDESDIKDLESTLKTKLACGGTHKDGQIELQGDHRRRIVDILEDEGFSRTNIEVK
;
A
#
# COMPACT_ATOMS: atom_id res chain seq x y z
N MET A 1 23.91 -5.67 -23.54
CA MET A 1 22.78 -6.17 -22.74
C MET A 1 21.89 -4.97 -22.47
N PRO A 2 20.63 -4.93 -22.95
CA PRO A 2 19.79 -3.78 -22.67
C PRO A 2 19.20 -3.93 -21.27
N GLN A 3 19.47 -2.93 -20.43
CA GLN A 3 18.78 -2.72 -19.16
C GLN A 3 17.49 -1.95 -19.47
N ASP A 4 16.48 -2.65 -19.98
CA ASP A 4 15.17 -2.06 -20.31
C ASP A 4 14.09 -2.64 -19.38
N LEU A 5 14.24 -2.44 -18.06
CA LEU A 5 13.18 -2.75 -17.08
C LEU A 5 12.68 -1.54 -16.29
N CYS A 6 13.25 -0.34 -16.48
CA CYS A 6 12.95 0.81 -15.61
C CYS A 6 11.72 1.64 -16.02
N VAL A 7 11.03 1.28 -17.11
CA VAL A 7 9.80 1.98 -17.56
C VAL A 7 8.54 1.18 -17.20
N CYS A 8 8.70 -0.13 -16.95
CA CYS A 8 7.60 -1.04 -16.68
C CYS A 8 6.97 -0.79 -15.30
N ASP A 9 7.81 -0.62 -14.27
CA ASP A 9 7.37 -0.40 -12.89
C ASP A 9 6.49 0.83 -12.71
N SER A 10 6.80 1.94 -13.40
CA SER A 10 6.03 3.18 -13.29
C SER A 10 4.63 3.05 -13.90
N ILE A 11 4.53 2.41 -15.07
CA ILE A 11 3.24 2.17 -15.74
C ILE A 11 2.42 1.16 -14.91
N ALA A 12 3.06 0.12 -14.38
CA ALA A 12 2.40 -0.91 -13.59
C ALA A 12 1.75 -0.35 -12.31
N ARG A 13 2.35 0.66 -11.67
CA ARG A 13 1.79 1.30 -10.47
C ARG A 13 0.65 2.26 -10.77
N GLU A 14 0.65 2.90 -11.93
CA GLU A 14 -0.43 3.84 -12.31
C GLU A 14 -1.76 3.12 -12.59
N ASP A 15 -1.75 1.89 -13.13
CA ASP A 15 -2.95 1.13 -13.48
C ASP A 15 -3.56 0.32 -12.30
N GLN A 16 -2.84 0.17 -11.19
CA GLN A 16 -3.29 -0.65 -10.05
C GLN A 16 -4.50 -0.06 -9.32
N GLN A 17 -5.52 -0.90 -9.08
CA GLN A 17 -6.73 -0.55 -8.32
C GLN A 17 -6.52 -0.89 -6.84
N ILE A 18 -6.18 0.11 -6.03
CA ILE A 18 -5.88 -0.07 -4.62
C ILE A 18 -7.13 0.17 -3.78
N THR A 19 -7.37 -0.72 -2.81
CA THR A 19 -8.38 -0.50 -1.77
C THR A 19 -7.69 -0.34 -0.43
N VAL A 20 -8.05 0.72 0.29
CA VAL A 20 -7.66 0.97 1.68
C VAL A 20 -8.91 0.84 2.55
N LYS A 21 -8.90 -0.05 3.53
CA LYS A 21 -10.03 -0.24 4.45
C LYS A 21 -9.57 -0.26 5.91
N LEU A 22 -10.49 0.06 6.81
CA LEU A 22 -10.30 -0.20 8.23
C LEU A 22 -10.85 -1.60 8.57
N ASP A 23 -10.03 -2.42 9.22
CA ASP A 23 -10.41 -3.73 9.72
C ASP A 23 -10.20 -3.78 11.24
N SER A 24 -11.13 -4.40 11.96
CA SER A 24 -11.06 -4.56 13.41
C SER A 24 -10.64 -5.98 13.75
N ARG A 25 -9.41 -6.16 14.23
CA ARG A 25 -8.92 -7.47 14.70
C ARG A 25 -9.23 -7.67 16.18
N SER A 26 -9.06 -8.90 16.66
CA SER A 26 -9.25 -9.30 18.06
C SER A 26 -8.67 -8.26 19.03
N TYR A 27 -9.38 -8.01 20.14
CA TYR A 27 -9.06 -6.99 21.15
C TYR A 27 -9.26 -5.52 20.72
N ASN A 28 -10.22 -5.23 19.82
CA ASN A 28 -10.55 -3.87 19.36
C ASN A 28 -9.35 -3.10 18.77
N LYS A 29 -8.40 -3.84 18.17
CA LYS A 29 -7.28 -3.19 17.48
C LYS A 29 -7.71 -2.89 16.06
N GLU A 30 -7.78 -1.60 15.76
CA GLU A 30 -7.98 -1.10 14.41
C GLU A 30 -6.73 -1.31 13.57
N MET A 31 -6.91 -1.82 12.36
CA MET A 31 -5.86 -2.04 11.39
C MET A 31 -6.27 -1.40 10.06
N THR A 32 -5.40 -0.59 9.47
CA THR A 32 -5.54 -0.17 8.08
C THR A 32 -5.03 -1.29 7.19
N VAL A 33 -5.88 -1.77 6.27
CA VAL A 33 -5.56 -2.83 5.33
C VAL A 33 -5.51 -2.26 3.92
N VAL A 34 -4.42 -2.51 3.20
CA VAL A 34 -4.21 -2.11 1.80
C VAL A 34 -4.17 -3.36 0.92
N THR A 35 -4.99 -3.38 -0.12
CA THR A 35 -5.12 -4.50 -1.07
C THR A 35 -5.11 -4.00 -2.52
N GLY A 36 -4.94 -4.91 -3.49
CA GLY A 36 -4.92 -4.56 -4.91
C GLY A 36 -3.52 -4.23 -5.43
N LEU A 37 -2.50 -4.82 -4.81
CA LEU A 37 -1.10 -4.73 -5.19
C LEU A 37 -0.72 -6.03 -5.90
N ASP A 38 -0.09 -5.94 -7.08
CA ASP A 38 0.13 -7.11 -7.94
C ASP A 38 1.47 -7.81 -7.72
N ASP A 39 2.52 -7.09 -7.28
CA ASP A 39 3.87 -7.64 -7.14
C ASP A 39 4.30 -7.77 -5.66
N GLU A 40 4.79 -8.95 -5.25
CA GLU A 40 5.25 -9.20 -3.87
C GLU A 40 6.47 -8.35 -3.49
N SER A 41 7.34 -8.03 -4.44
CA SER A 41 8.48 -7.16 -4.19
C SER A 41 8.03 -5.72 -3.93
N ASP A 42 7.07 -5.22 -4.70
CA ASP A 42 6.42 -3.92 -4.46
C ASP A 42 5.72 -3.88 -3.10
N ILE A 43 5.01 -4.95 -2.72
CA ILE A 43 4.32 -5.05 -1.43
C ILE A 43 5.30 -4.89 -0.28
N LYS A 44 6.46 -5.55 -0.33
CA LYS A 44 7.45 -5.52 0.74
C LYS A 44 8.12 -4.16 0.91
N ASP A 45 8.45 -3.51 -0.21
CA ASP A 45 9.06 -2.19 -0.21
C ASP A 45 8.03 -1.13 0.24
N LEU A 46 6.80 -1.20 -0.28
CA LEU A 46 5.70 -0.33 0.12
C LEU A 46 5.35 -0.50 1.60
N GLU A 47 5.28 -1.72 2.13
CA GLU A 47 5.05 -1.98 3.55
C GLU A 47 6.11 -1.27 4.42
N SER A 48 7.37 -1.34 4.04
CA SER A 48 8.48 -0.71 4.75
C SER A 48 8.39 0.81 4.71
N THR A 49 8.06 1.38 3.55
CA THR A 49 7.82 2.81 3.38
C THR A 49 6.64 3.30 4.22
N LEU A 50 5.51 2.59 4.17
CA LEU A 50 4.30 2.94 4.91
C LEU A 50 4.53 2.92 6.43
N LYS A 51 5.16 1.86 6.96
CA LYS A 51 5.50 1.78 8.41
C LYS A 51 6.37 2.97 8.84
N THR A 52 7.35 3.34 8.01
CA THR A 52 8.26 4.47 8.28
C THR A 52 7.52 5.81 8.26
N LYS A 53 6.76 6.10 7.21
CA LYS A 53 6.02 7.37 7.05
C LYS A 53 4.87 7.52 8.05
N LEU A 54 4.22 6.43 8.43
CA LEU A 54 3.09 6.43 9.37
C LEU A 54 3.49 6.21 10.83
N ALA A 55 4.76 5.87 11.10
CA ALA A 55 5.30 5.55 12.42
C ALA A 55 4.47 4.47 13.15
N CYS A 56 4.17 3.37 12.44
CA CYS A 56 3.34 2.29 12.94
C CYS A 56 3.96 0.91 12.73
N GLY A 57 3.52 -0.07 13.51
CA GLY A 57 3.79 -1.47 13.25
C GLY A 57 2.87 -2.01 12.14
N GLY A 58 3.30 -3.09 11.49
CA GLY A 58 2.53 -3.72 10.43
C GLY A 58 3.21 -4.96 9.88
N THR A 59 2.54 -5.63 8.95
CA THR A 59 3.04 -6.78 8.20
C THR A 59 2.37 -6.79 6.83
N HIS A 60 2.98 -7.42 5.84
CA HIS A 60 2.24 -7.93 4.69
C HIS A 60 1.88 -9.41 4.91
N LYS A 61 0.74 -9.84 4.37
CA LYS A 61 0.30 -11.24 4.37
C LYS A 61 -0.70 -11.43 3.23
N ASP A 62 -0.66 -12.55 2.52
CA ASP A 62 -1.67 -12.91 1.50
C ASP A 62 -1.92 -11.81 0.45
N GLY A 63 -0.86 -11.11 0.00
CA GLY A 63 -0.96 -10.05 -1.00
C GLY A 63 -1.55 -8.72 -0.49
N GLN A 64 -1.65 -8.53 0.83
CA GLN A 64 -2.15 -7.30 1.45
C GLN A 64 -1.20 -6.77 2.53
N ILE A 65 -1.22 -5.46 2.74
CA ILE A 65 -0.46 -4.78 3.80
C ILE A 65 -1.43 -4.46 4.95
N GLU A 66 -1.05 -4.81 6.17
CA GLU A 66 -1.80 -4.52 7.40
C GLU A 66 -0.98 -3.61 8.32
N LEU A 67 -1.52 -2.45 8.69
CA LEU A 67 -0.87 -1.43 9.52
C LEU A 67 -1.71 -1.14 10.76
N GLN A 68 -1.07 -0.97 11.91
CA GLN A 68 -1.76 -0.68 13.18
C GLN A 68 -2.30 0.75 13.22
N GLY A 69 -3.60 0.90 13.50
CA GLY A 69 -4.32 2.18 13.62
C GLY A 69 -5.09 2.56 12.34
N ASP A 70 -5.90 3.63 12.43
CA ASP A 70 -6.59 4.23 11.26
C ASP A 70 -5.70 5.29 10.59
N HIS A 71 -5.15 4.93 9.43
CA HIS A 71 -4.29 5.79 8.61
C HIS A 71 -4.92 6.14 7.26
N ARG A 72 -6.22 5.86 7.08
CA ARG A 72 -6.93 6.03 5.79
C ARG A 72 -6.79 7.42 5.18
N ARG A 73 -6.64 8.45 6.02
CA ARG A 73 -6.45 9.84 5.56
C ARG A 73 -5.04 10.11 5.03
N ARG A 74 -4.01 9.56 5.67
CA ARG A 74 -2.60 9.86 5.33
C ARG A 74 -2.05 8.94 4.27
N ILE A 75 -2.59 7.72 4.19
CA ILE A 75 -2.06 6.68 3.30
C ILE A 75 -2.30 6.99 1.83
N VAL A 76 -3.38 7.70 1.49
CA VAL A 76 -3.67 8.12 0.11
C VAL A 76 -2.56 9.01 -0.43
N ASP A 77 -2.17 10.04 0.33
CA ASP A 77 -1.10 10.95 -0.09
C ASP A 77 0.25 10.23 -0.20
N ILE A 78 0.51 9.26 0.69
CA ILE A 78 1.73 8.46 0.63
C ILE A 78 1.75 7.57 -0.60
N LEU A 79 0.64 6.90 -0.94
CA LEU A 79 0.54 6.06 -2.13
C LEU A 79 0.71 6.90 -3.41
N GLU A 80 0.14 8.11 -3.44
CA GLU A 80 0.34 9.07 -4.53
C GLU A 80 1.83 9.43 -4.69
N ASP A 81 2.54 9.71 -3.58
CA ASP A 81 3.99 9.96 -3.60
C ASP A 81 4.83 8.77 -4.09
N GLU A 82 4.37 7.52 -3.88
CA GLU A 82 5.05 6.30 -4.33
C GLU A 82 4.74 5.92 -5.79
N GLY A 83 3.92 6.72 -6.47
CA GLY A 83 3.61 6.57 -7.89
C GLY A 83 2.28 5.87 -8.21
N PHE A 84 1.40 5.67 -7.21
CA PHE A 84 0.07 5.14 -7.45
C PHE A 84 -0.90 6.25 -7.83
N SER A 85 -1.76 6.00 -8.82
CA SER A 85 -2.74 6.99 -9.24
C SER A 85 -3.83 7.17 -8.17
N ARG A 86 -3.98 8.40 -7.67
CA ARG A 86 -5.00 8.75 -6.66
C ARG A 86 -6.42 8.36 -7.07
N THR A 87 -6.74 8.43 -8.37
CA THR A 87 -8.07 8.07 -8.87
C THR A 87 -8.36 6.58 -8.78
N ASN A 88 -7.33 5.75 -8.63
CA ASN A 88 -7.44 4.30 -8.51
C ASN A 88 -7.38 3.83 -7.05
N ILE A 89 -7.35 4.76 -6.09
CA ILE A 89 -7.34 4.45 -4.65
C ILE A 89 -8.77 4.62 -4.10
N GLU A 90 -9.38 3.51 -3.70
CA GLU A 90 -10.68 3.49 -3.01
C GLU A 90 -10.48 3.39 -1.50
N VAL A 91 -11.04 4.32 -0.73
CA VAL A 91 -10.98 4.30 0.75
C VAL A 91 -12.34 3.91 1.33
N LYS A 92 -12.36 2.83 2.14
CA LYS A 92 -13.55 2.24 2.79
C LYS A 92 -13.50 2.39 4.31
#